data_AF-A0A918LPF9-F1
#
_entry.id   AF-A0A918LPF9-F1
#
_cell.length_a   1.000
_cell.length_b   1.000
_cell.length_c   1.000
_cell.angle_alpha   90.00
_cell.angle_beta   90.00
_cell.angle_gamma   90.00
#
_symmetry.space_group_name_H-M   'P 1'
#
loop_
_entity.id
_entity.type
_entity.pdbx_description
1 polymer ?
#
loop_
_entity_poly.entity_id
_entity_poly.type
_entity_poly.pdbx_seq_one_letter_code
_entity_poly.pdbx_strand_id
1 'polypeptide(L)'
;MPFARAREQALLALAGVLAGADAARPAGDPVPLEVALPGSLFGAAVAEWEMREDHRPSSPRSVVGADRPVVLRDIERRLAPVVGDEGAADPWARRWQGLLSAPRLTPVRLAEPHAPLGRQQLSALPDGTVPVLCRDVSAGTGGDAVQRAAGLGFPVALWRADGHGEPHPDPAAGHCEEFHDGVAGLLSAVGPDPAVLSLPRRVWRLRAGEPRAAWTRGLVLFYDDPRHPLPRAAEKPLQQPGRRDRNAS
;
A
#
# COMPACT_ATOMS: atom_id res chain seq x y z
N MET A 1 7.09 18.75 13.77
CA MET A 1 8.30 17.98 13.41
C MET A 1 8.28 17.75 11.90
N PRO A 2 9.36 18.01 11.15
CA PRO A 2 9.43 17.71 9.72
C PRO A 2 9.26 16.21 9.44
N PHE A 3 8.53 15.85 8.38
CA PHE A 3 8.25 14.45 8.03
C PHE A 3 9.52 13.58 7.92
N ALA A 4 10.59 14.09 7.33
CA ALA A 4 11.86 13.37 7.20
C ALA A 4 12.44 12.93 8.55
N ARG A 5 12.36 13.79 9.57
CA ARG A 5 12.83 13.49 10.93
C ARG A 5 11.93 12.48 11.63
N ALA A 6 10.61 12.59 11.43
CA ALA A 6 9.64 11.64 11.95
C ALA A 6 9.88 10.22 11.40
N ARG A 7 10.08 10.15 10.07
CA ARG A 7 10.41 8.91 9.36
C ARG A 7 11.69 8.29 9.89
N GLU A 8 12.76 9.07 10.01
CA GLU A 8 14.05 8.56 10.51
C GLU A 8 13.94 7.99 11.93
N GLN A 9 13.27 8.72 12.83
CA GLN A 9 13.05 8.25 14.19
C GLN A 9 12.20 6.96 14.23
N ALA A 10 11.16 6.88 13.42
CA ALA A 10 10.33 5.68 13.33
C ALA A 10 11.11 4.47 12.80
N LEU A 11 11.88 4.64 11.72
CA LEU A 11 12.69 3.55 11.13
C LEU A 11 13.78 3.04 12.08
N LEU A 12 14.42 3.93 12.84
CA LEU A 12 15.39 3.53 13.87
C LEU A 12 14.76 2.67 14.98
N ALA A 13 13.53 2.99 15.38
CA ALA A 13 12.80 2.22 16.38
C ALA A 13 12.30 0.87 15.84
N LEU A 14 12.00 0.77 14.55
CA LEU A 14 11.40 -0.41 13.92
C LEU A 14 12.38 -1.57 13.71
N ALA A 15 13.68 -1.32 13.50
CA ALA A 15 14.63 -2.35 13.05
C ALA A 15 14.57 -3.65 13.88
N GLY A 16 14.75 -3.60 15.20
CA GLY A 16 14.67 -4.81 16.04
C GLY A 16 13.26 -5.27 16.37
N VAL A 17 12.23 -4.43 16.24
CA VAL A 17 10.84 -4.89 16.32
C VAL A 17 10.54 -5.83 15.16
N LEU A 18 10.96 -5.44 13.95
CA LEU A 18 10.81 -6.24 12.74
C LEU A 18 11.66 -7.51 12.81
N ALA A 19 12.93 -7.42 13.21
CA ALA A 19 13.79 -8.60 13.37
C ALA A 19 13.20 -9.62 14.36
N GLY A 20 12.65 -9.16 15.48
CA GLY A 20 11.96 -10.03 16.45
C GLY A 20 10.68 -10.66 15.89
N ALA A 21 9.91 -9.90 15.11
CA ALA A 21 8.70 -10.40 14.46
C ALA A 21 8.99 -11.41 13.35
N ASP A 22 10.05 -11.18 12.56
CA ASP A 22 10.52 -12.07 11.50
C ASP A 22 11.00 -13.42 12.08
N ALA A 23 11.68 -13.41 13.23
CA ALA A 23 12.13 -14.63 13.93
C ALA A 23 10.98 -15.56 14.38
N ALA A 24 9.75 -15.04 14.50
CA ALA A 24 8.57 -15.84 14.85
C ALA A 24 7.86 -16.47 13.63
N ARG A 25 8.35 -16.23 12.41
CA ARG A 25 7.77 -16.71 11.15
C ARG A 25 8.67 -17.74 10.46
N PRO A 26 8.13 -18.55 9.53
CA PRO A 26 8.96 -19.39 8.66
C PRO A 26 9.99 -18.57 7.89
N ALA A 27 11.17 -19.17 7.67
CA ALA A 27 12.21 -18.55 6.86
C ALA A 27 11.67 -18.18 5.47
N GLY A 28 11.96 -16.95 5.01
CA GLY A 28 11.48 -16.44 3.72
C GLY A 28 10.07 -15.86 3.72
N ASP A 29 9.42 -15.72 4.89
CA ASP A 29 8.11 -15.07 5.04
C ASP A 29 8.16 -13.90 6.04
N PRO A 30 8.84 -12.79 5.70
CA PRO A 30 8.98 -11.64 6.59
C PRO A 30 7.63 -10.97 6.86
N VAL A 31 7.48 -10.34 8.03
CA VAL A 31 6.28 -9.56 8.34
C VAL A 31 6.17 -8.35 7.41
N PRO A 32 4.96 -8.05 6.89
CA PRO A 32 4.72 -6.81 6.17
C PRO A 32 5.00 -5.59 7.03
N LEU A 33 5.59 -4.55 6.44
CA LEU A 33 5.61 -3.22 7.02
C LEU A 33 4.39 -2.43 6.54
N GLU A 34 3.51 -2.09 7.48
CA GLU A 34 2.37 -1.21 7.24
C GLU A 34 2.72 0.22 7.68
N VAL A 35 2.65 1.18 6.77
CA VAL A 35 2.92 2.59 7.06
C VAL A 35 1.65 3.40 6.84
N ALA A 36 1.12 3.97 7.91
CA ALA A 36 -0.07 4.83 7.85
C ALA A 36 0.33 6.31 7.75
N LEU A 37 -0.09 6.99 6.69
CA LEU A 37 0.22 8.39 6.41
C LEU A 37 -1.05 9.18 6.10
N PRO A 38 -1.06 10.52 6.30
CA PRO A 38 -2.12 11.38 5.78
C PRO A 38 -2.10 11.40 4.24
N GLY A 39 -3.24 11.75 3.62
CA GLY A 39 -3.41 11.79 2.17
C GLY A 39 -2.37 12.66 1.44
N SER A 40 -1.92 13.74 2.07
CA SER A 40 -0.86 14.63 1.53
C SER A 40 0.52 13.96 1.40
N LEU A 41 0.70 12.77 1.97
CA LEU A 41 1.95 11.99 1.93
C LEU A 41 1.79 10.65 1.21
N PHE A 42 0.72 10.46 0.44
CA PHE A 42 0.51 9.25 -0.36
C PHE A 42 1.54 9.04 -1.48
N GLY A 43 2.25 10.10 -1.89
CA GLY A 43 3.41 10.00 -2.77
C GLY A 43 4.70 9.50 -2.15
N ALA A 44 4.71 9.20 -0.84
CA ALA A 44 5.90 8.66 -0.22
C ALA A 44 6.26 7.29 -0.81
N ALA A 45 7.46 7.17 -1.39
CA ALA A 45 8.03 5.91 -1.85
C ALA A 45 8.45 5.01 -0.67
N VAL A 46 7.49 4.59 0.17
CA VAL A 46 7.74 3.89 1.45
C VAL A 46 8.63 2.65 1.26
N ALA A 47 8.43 1.95 0.16
CA ALA A 47 9.19 0.76 -0.15
C ALA A 47 10.63 1.03 -0.61
N GLU A 48 10.94 2.27 -1.00
CA GLU A 48 12.30 2.70 -1.35
C GLU A 48 13.02 3.34 -0.15
N TRP A 49 12.36 3.40 1.01
CA TRP A 49 13.02 3.84 2.22
C TRP A 49 14.13 2.87 2.59
N GLU A 50 15.22 3.43 3.07
CA GLU A 50 16.32 2.67 3.60
C GLU A 50 16.18 2.52 5.10
N MET A 51 16.35 1.30 5.58
CA MET A 51 16.38 0.97 6.99
C MET A 51 17.66 0.23 7.29
N ARG A 52 18.15 0.33 8.53
CA ARG A 52 19.22 -0.55 8.98
C ARG A 52 18.69 -1.95 9.21
N GLU A 53 19.52 -2.94 8.93
CA GLU A 53 19.21 -4.33 9.23
C GLU A 53 19.07 -4.60 10.75
N ASP A 54 19.75 -3.81 11.59
CA ASP A 54 19.58 -3.85 13.05
C ASP A 54 19.79 -2.46 13.72
N HIS A 55 19.81 -2.43 15.06
CA HIS A 55 19.94 -1.18 15.83
C HIS A 55 21.35 -0.57 15.89
N ARG A 56 22.39 -1.29 15.46
CA ARG A 56 23.79 -0.84 15.59
C ARG A 56 24.09 0.29 14.61
N PRO A 57 24.86 1.32 15.04
CA PRO A 57 25.27 2.42 14.18
C PRO A 57 26.01 2.02 12.89
N SER A 58 26.76 0.92 12.91
CA SER A 58 27.55 0.46 11.77
C SER A 58 26.80 -0.47 10.82
N SER A 59 25.55 -0.85 11.13
CA SER A 59 24.84 -1.84 10.33
C SER A 59 24.50 -1.34 8.93
N PRO A 60 24.64 -2.20 7.92
CA PRO A 60 24.30 -1.85 6.55
C PRO A 60 22.83 -1.43 6.46
N ARG A 61 22.57 -0.59 5.46
CA ARG A 61 21.22 -0.13 5.13
C ARG A 61 20.74 -0.92 3.92
N SER A 62 19.49 -1.36 3.98
CA SER A 62 18.82 -2.03 2.89
C SER A 62 17.51 -1.31 2.56
N VAL A 63 17.07 -1.47 1.31
CA VAL A 63 15.80 -0.92 0.85
C VAL A 63 14.68 -1.80 1.41
N VAL A 64 13.79 -1.21 2.21
CA VAL A 64 12.75 -1.96 2.94
C VAL A 64 11.92 -2.84 2.02
N GLY A 65 11.50 -2.33 0.86
CA GLY A 65 10.67 -3.05 -0.09
C GLY A 65 11.38 -4.15 -0.88
N ALA A 66 12.71 -4.26 -0.79
CA ALA A 66 13.45 -5.41 -1.31
C ALA A 66 13.36 -6.60 -0.33
N ASP A 67 13.40 -6.31 0.97
CA ASP A 67 13.49 -7.35 2.00
C ASP A 67 12.13 -7.84 2.51
N ARG A 68 11.07 -7.04 2.37
CA ARG A 68 9.74 -7.40 2.90
C ARG A 68 8.57 -6.78 2.11
N PRO A 69 7.35 -7.32 2.28
CA PRO A 69 6.13 -6.62 1.87
C PRO A 69 5.99 -5.26 2.54
N VAL A 70 5.58 -4.25 1.77
CA VAL A 70 5.36 -2.89 2.24
C VAL A 70 4.03 -2.40 1.71
N VAL A 71 3.18 -1.89 2.61
CA VAL A 71 1.89 -1.29 2.25
C VAL A 71 1.75 0.10 2.87
N LEU A 72 1.11 0.97 2.11
CA LEU A 72 0.67 2.28 2.56
C LEU A 72 -0.79 2.21 3.01
N ARG A 73 -1.10 2.86 4.13
CA ARG A 73 -2.44 2.98 4.69
C ARG A 73 -2.81 4.44 4.91
N ASP A 74 -4.10 4.72 4.93
CA ASP A 74 -4.62 6.03 5.29
C ASP A 74 -4.73 6.17 6.81
N ILE A 75 -3.97 7.10 7.40
CA ILE A 75 -4.00 7.34 8.85
C ILE A 75 -5.38 7.83 9.34
N GLU A 76 -6.14 8.51 8.48
CA GLU A 76 -7.44 9.11 8.81
C GLU A 76 -8.50 8.03 9.06
N ARG A 77 -8.26 6.79 8.62
CA ARG A 77 -9.11 5.63 8.90
C ARG A 77 -9.23 5.28 10.38
N ARG A 78 -8.30 5.74 11.22
CA ARG A 78 -8.43 5.64 12.69
C ARG A 78 -9.65 6.36 13.23
N LEU A 79 -10.14 7.35 12.49
CA LEU A 79 -11.31 8.15 12.82
C LEU A 79 -12.61 7.57 12.24
N ALA A 80 -12.52 6.58 11.35
CA ALA A 80 -13.69 5.94 10.77
C ALA A 80 -14.45 5.14 11.84
N PRO A 81 -15.79 5.11 11.80
CA PRO A 81 -16.58 4.22 12.65
C PRO A 81 -16.13 2.77 12.46
N VAL A 82 -15.99 2.01 13.55
CA VAL A 82 -15.71 0.57 13.45
C VAL A 82 -16.97 -0.10 12.95
N VAL A 83 -16.83 -0.96 11.93
CA VAL A 83 -17.94 -1.72 11.32
C VAL A 83 -18.78 -2.38 12.44
N GLY A 84 -20.03 -1.97 12.58
CA GLY A 84 -20.93 -2.41 13.66
C GLY A 84 -22.02 -1.40 14.04
N ASP A 85 -21.85 -0.12 13.68
CA ASP A 85 -22.81 0.96 13.96
C ASP A 85 -23.63 1.29 12.69
N GLU A 86 -24.84 0.75 12.66
CA GLU A 86 -26.03 1.05 11.84
C GLU A 86 -25.93 1.53 10.37
N GLY A 87 -26.49 0.69 9.47
CA GLY A 87 -27.47 1.14 8.48
C GLY A 87 -27.03 1.26 7.02
N ALA A 88 -25.80 1.70 6.76
CA ALA A 88 -25.22 1.69 5.40
C ALA A 88 -23.95 0.86 5.44
N ALA A 89 -23.84 -0.17 4.58
CA ALA A 89 -22.58 -0.88 4.40
C ALA A 89 -21.51 0.14 4.04
N ASP A 90 -20.60 0.41 4.99
CA ASP A 90 -19.47 1.31 4.81
C ASP A 90 -18.86 1.05 3.42
N PRO A 91 -18.80 2.05 2.53
CA PRO A 91 -18.23 1.88 1.19
C PRO A 91 -16.86 1.18 1.21
N TRP A 92 -16.07 1.39 2.27
CA TRP A 92 -14.81 0.70 2.49
C TRP A 92 -14.99 -0.81 2.69
N ALA A 93 -15.83 -1.21 3.64
CA ALA A 93 -16.14 -2.62 3.90
C ALA A 93 -16.81 -3.30 2.69
N ARG A 94 -17.74 -2.63 2.01
CA ARG A 94 -18.40 -3.14 0.81
C ARG A 94 -17.39 -3.39 -0.31
N ARG A 95 -16.55 -2.40 -0.62
CA ARG A 95 -15.52 -2.55 -1.68
C ARG A 95 -14.51 -3.62 -1.32
N TRP A 96 -14.11 -3.72 -0.06
CA TRP A 96 -13.26 -4.81 0.41
C TRP A 96 -13.87 -6.19 0.15
N GLN A 97 -15.14 -6.37 0.50
CA GLN A 97 -15.85 -7.62 0.23
C GLN A 97 -15.97 -7.90 -1.27
N GLY A 98 -16.18 -6.86 -2.09
CA GLY A 98 -16.16 -6.99 -3.54
C GLY A 98 -14.82 -7.48 -4.09
N LEU A 99 -13.69 -7.00 -3.57
CA LEU A 99 -12.36 -7.49 -3.95
C LEU A 99 -12.12 -8.94 -3.51
N LEU A 100 -12.63 -9.34 -2.33
CA LEU A 100 -12.54 -10.73 -1.85
C LEU A 100 -13.35 -11.70 -2.71
N SER A 101 -14.54 -11.27 -3.16
CA SER A 101 -15.45 -12.08 -3.97
C SER A 101 -15.14 -12.02 -5.47
N ALA A 102 -14.31 -11.07 -5.91
CA ALA A 102 -14.00 -10.91 -7.32
C ALA A 102 -13.15 -12.08 -7.83
N PRO A 103 -13.53 -12.74 -8.94
CA PRO A 103 -12.73 -13.82 -9.52
C PRO A 103 -11.38 -13.30 -10.02
N ARG A 104 -11.33 -12.02 -10.41
CA ARG A 104 -10.12 -11.28 -10.82
C ARG A 104 -10.27 -9.82 -10.44
N LEU A 105 -9.15 -9.19 -10.10
CA LEU A 105 -9.10 -7.76 -9.81
C LEU A 105 -9.00 -6.98 -11.13
N THR A 106 -9.81 -5.94 -11.28
CA THR A 106 -9.85 -5.14 -12.52
C THR A 106 -9.15 -3.81 -12.32
N PRO A 107 -8.03 -3.51 -12.99
CA PRO A 107 -7.42 -2.19 -12.93
C PRO A 107 -8.33 -1.15 -13.58
N VAL A 108 -8.44 0.04 -12.97
CA VAL A 108 -9.05 1.22 -13.61
C VAL A 108 -8.11 2.42 -13.48
N ARG A 109 -7.85 3.10 -14.60
CA ARG A 109 -7.01 4.30 -14.64
C ARG A 109 -7.74 5.46 -13.95
N LEU A 110 -7.14 6.05 -12.93
CA LEU A 110 -7.73 7.18 -12.19
C LEU A 110 -7.74 8.48 -12.99
N ALA A 111 -6.81 8.61 -13.92
CA ALA A 111 -6.80 9.64 -14.94
C ALA A 111 -6.55 8.97 -16.28
N GLU A 112 -7.55 9.03 -17.16
CA GLU A 112 -7.32 8.86 -18.58
C GLU A 112 -6.39 10.01 -19.03
N PRO A 113 -5.63 9.87 -20.13
CA PRO A 113 -4.57 10.82 -20.52
C PRO A 113 -5.01 12.30 -20.60
N HIS A 114 -6.31 12.62 -20.54
CA HIS A 114 -6.83 13.98 -20.61
C HIS A 114 -7.68 14.43 -19.39
N ALA A 115 -8.31 13.54 -18.60
CA ALA A 115 -9.11 13.95 -17.45
C ALA A 115 -9.16 12.91 -16.30
N PRO A 116 -9.01 13.34 -15.03
CA PRO A 116 -9.22 12.49 -13.87
C PRO A 116 -10.70 12.11 -13.68
N LEU A 117 -10.95 10.90 -13.20
CA LEU A 117 -12.31 10.43 -12.91
C LEU A 117 -12.94 11.25 -11.77
N GLY A 118 -14.15 11.73 -12.03
CA GLY A 118 -14.97 12.44 -11.05
C GLY A 118 -15.49 11.53 -9.93
N ARG A 119 -16.04 12.12 -8.86
CA ARG A 119 -16.59 11.34 -7.73
C ARG A 119 -17.69 10.39 -8.17
N GLN A 120 -18.61 10.85 -9.02
CA GLN A 120 -19.72 10.04 -9.51
C GLN A 120 -19.23 8.85 -10.35
N GLN A 121 -18.26 9.05 -11.23
CA GLN A 121 -17.66 8.00 -12.04
C GLN A 121 -16.99 6.94 -11.16
N LEU A 122 -16.17 7.38 -10.18
CA LEU A 122 -15.52 6.46 -9.24
C LEU A 122 -16.52 5.70 -8.36
N SER A 123 -17.57 6.36 -7.89
CA SER A 123 -18.62 5.72 -7.10
C SER A 123 -19.36 4.62 -7.87
N ALA A 124 -19.52 4.78 -9.19
CA ALA A 124 -20.20 3.82 -10.05
C ALA A 124 -19.33 2.61 -10.46
N LEU A 125 -18.01 2.62 -10.16
CA LEU A 125 -17.13 1.50 -10.50
C LEU A 125 -17.49 0.24 -9.69
N PRO A 126 -17.45 -0.96 -10.33
CA PRO A 126 -17.68 -2.23 -9.66
C PRO A 126 -16.78 -2.43 -8.44
N ASP A 127 -17.27 -3.11 -7.41
CA ASP A 127 -16.52 -3.30 -6.15
C ASP A 127 -15.23 -4.15 -6.31
N GLY A 128 -15.09 -4.92 -7.40
CA GLY A 128 -13.87 -5.67 -7.76
C GLY A 128 -12.76 -4.85 -8.45
N THR A 129 -12.90 -3.52 -8.46
CA THR A 129 -12.02 -2.60 -9.18
C THR A 129 -10.86 -2.11 -8.30
N VAL A 130 -9.66 -2.04 -8.88
CA VAL A 130 -8.45 -1.48 -8.26
C VAL A 130 -8.05 -0.21 -9.01
N PRO A 131 -8.14 0.98 -8.40
CA PRO A 131 -7.63 2.21 -8.97
C PRO A 131 -6.12 2.17 -9.23
N VAL A 132 -5.70 2.67 -10.39
CA VAL A 132 -4.31 2.71 -10.84
C VAL A 132 -3.96 4.11 -11.37
N LEU A 133 -2.80 4.66 -10.99
CA LEU A 133 -2.36 5.99 -11.44
C LEU A 133 -0.86 6.05 -11.74
N CYS A 134 -0.51 6.53 -12.94
CA CYS A 134 0.86 6.71 -13.41
C CYS A 134 1.43 8.14 -13.20
N ARG A 135 0.57 9.10 -12.82
CA ARG A 135 0.93 10.50 -12.53
C ARG A 135 1.53 10.66 -11.13
N ASP A 136 2.33 11.70 -10.92
CA ASP A 136 2.76 12.14 -9.59
C ASP A 136 1.55 12.39 -8.70
N VAL A 137 1.59 11.82 -7.48
CA VAL A 137 0.53 11.89 -6.46
C VAL A 137 0.88 12.81 -5.30
N SER A 138 2.05 13.43 -5.32
CA SER A 138 2.54 14.32 -4.26
C SER A 138 1.81 15.66 -4.27
N ALA A 139 1.26 16.07 -5.42
CA ALA A 139 0.51 17.31 -5.60
C ALA A 139 -0.41 17.26 -6.82
N GLY A 140 -1.24 18.30 -6.98
CA GLY A 140 -2.06 18.54 -8.17
C GLY A 140 -3.07 17.44 -8.45
N THR A 141 -3.40 17.27 -9.74
CA THR A 141 -4.43 16.33 -10.21
C THR A 141 -4.23 14.90 -9.73
N GLY A 142 -2.99 14.42 -9.66
CA GLY A 142 -2.73 13.05 -9.22
C GLY A 142 -2.98 12.87 -7.73
N GLY A 143 -2.55 13.83 -6.90
CA GLY A 143 -2.85 13.87 -5.47
C GLY A 143 -4.36 13.91 -5.20
N ASP A 144 -5.09 14.75 -5.91
CA ASP A 144 -6.55 14.86 -5.80
C ASP A 144 -7.26 13.56 -6.20
N ALA A 145 -6.76 12.87 -7.22
CA ALA A 145 -7.33 11.61 -7.70
C ALA A 145 -7.17 10.48 -6.66
N VAL A 146 -5.98 10.32 -6.06
CA VAL A 146 -5.76 9.27 -5.05
C VAL A 146 -6.49 9.57 -3.75
N GLN A 147 -6.54 10.83 -3.31
CA GLN A 147 -7.32 11.21 -2.12
C GLN A 147 -8.82 11.00 -2.35
N ARG A 148 -9.32 11.28 -3.56
CA ARG A 148 -10.71 11.00 -3.92
C ARG A 148 -11.02 9.50 -3.92
N ALA A 149 -10.12 8.67 -4.46
CA ALA A 149 -10.28 7.22 -4.41
C ALA A 149 -10.29 6.70 -2.97
N ALA A 150 -9.34 7.11 -2.13
CA ALA A 150 -9.30 6.75 -0.72
C ALA A 150 -10.57 7.21 0.02
N GLY A 151 -10.99 8.46 -0.17
CA GLY A 151 -12.20 9.03 0.43
C GLY A 151 -13.51 8.38 -0.03
N LEU A 152 -13.53 7.69 -1.17
CA LEU A 152 -14.66 6.89 -1.66
C LEU A 152 -14.61 5.42 -1.22
N GLY A 153 -13.68 5.09 -0.31
CA GLY A 153 -13.58 3.77 0.31
C GLY A 153 -12.88 2.73 -0.54
N PHE A 154 -12.12 3.09 -1.59
CA PHE A 154 -11.31 2.09 -2.28
C PHE A 154 -10.22 1.57 -1.33
N PRO A 155 -10.25 0.29 -0.94
CA PRO A 155 -9.32 -0.24 0.06
C PRO A 155 -7.96 -0.60 -0.54
N VAL A 156 -7.88 -0.76 -1.86
CA VAL A 156 -6.66 -1.14 -2.57
C VAL A 156 -6.50 -0.27 -3.79
N ALA A 157 -5.31 0.28 -3.99
CA ALA A 157 -4.94 1.07 -5.16
C ALA A 157 -3.43 1.00 -5.42
N LEU A 158 -3.02 1.25 -6.65
CA LEU A 158 -1.62 1.20 -7.09
C LEU A 158 -1.25 2.49 -7.80
N TRP A 159 -0.09 3.06 -7.46
CA TRP A 159 0.41 4.23 -8.18
C TRP A 159 1.93 4.30 -8.18
N ARG A 160 2.47 5.29 -8.88
CA ARG A 160 3.90 5.61 -8.85
C ARG A 160 4.17 6.77 -7.91
N ALA A 161 5.12 6.58 -6.99
CA ALA A 161 5.69 7.68 -6.20
C ALA A 161 6.48 8.66 -7.08
N ASP A 162 7.10 8.16 -8.15
CA ASP A 162 7.86 8.91 -9.15
C ASP A 162 7.08 9.09 -10.46
N GLY A 163 5.75 9.25 -10.35
CA GLY A 163 4.89 9.42 -11.51
C GLY A 163 5.21 10.70 -12.31
N HIS A 164 4.72 10.76 -13.54
CA HIS A 164 4.98 11.93 -14.39
C HIS A 164 4.17 13.16 -13.94
N GLY A 165 4.67 14.36 -14.24
CA GLY A 165 3.98 15.62 -13.97
C GLY A 165 2.93 16.00 -15.03
N GLU A 166 2.54 17.28 -15.02
CA GLU A 166 1.73 17.90 -16.08
C GLU A 166 2.60 18.78 -16.99
N PRO A 167 2.36 18.79 -18.32
CA PRO A 167 1.38 17.97 -19.06
C PRO A 167 1.77 16.49 -19.10
N HIS A 168 0.81 15.62 -19.46
CA HIS A 168 1.09 14.20 -19.64
C HIS A 168 2.20 14.00 -20.69
N PRO A 169 3.20 13.13 -20.45
CA PRO A 169 4.27 12.87 -21.40
C PRO A 169 3.71 12.31 -22.70
N ASP A 170 4.50 12.43 -23.78
CA ASP A 170 4.16 11.87 -25.09
C ASP A 170 3.78 10.37 -24.95
N PRO A 171 2.56 9.98 -25.34
CA PRO A 171 2.14 8.57 -25.34
C PRO A 171 3.11 7.65 -26.10
N ALA A 172 3.83 8.17 -27.10
CA ALA A 172 4.84 7.42 -27.84
C ALA A 172 6.04 6.98 -26.97
N ALA A 173 6.27 7.62 -25.81
CA ALA A 173 7.30 7.19 -24.86
C ALA A 173 6.95 5.87 -24.14
N GLY A 174 5.70 5.41 -24.20
CA GLY A 174 5.28 4.07 -23.77
C GLY A 174 5.34 3.78 -22.26
N HIS A 175 5.99 4.61 -21.45
CA HIS A 175 6.19 4.35 -20.01
C HIS A 175 4.90 4.24 -19.20
N CYS A 176 3.84 4.96 -19.58
CA CYS A 176 2.54 4.87 -18.90
C CYS A 176 1.82 3.56 -19.26
N GLU A 177 1.86 3.16 -20.53
CA GLU A 177 1.26 1.90 -20.98
C GLU A 177 2.00 0.71 -20.38
N GLU A 178 3.33 0.70 -20.39
CA GLU A 178 4.14 -0.35 -19.74
C GLU A 178 3.76 -0.51 -18.26
N PHE A 179 3.56 0.60 -17.55
CA PHE A 179 3.12 0.57 -16.15
C PHE A 179 1.71 0.01 -16.00
N HIS A 180 0.74 0.47 -16.80
CA HIS A 180 -0.64 -0.01 -16.70
C HIS A 180 -0.78 -1.47 -17.11
N ASP A 181 -0.06 -1.93 -18.14
CA ASP A 181 -0.01 -3.32 -18.57
C ASP A 181 0.65 -4.20 -17.50
N GLY A 182 1.75 -3.72 -16.91
CA GLY A 182 2.42 -4.39 -15.79
C GLY A 182 1.48 -4.58 -14.59
N VAL A 183 0.76 -3.54 -14.20
CA VAL A 183 -0.25 -3.60 -13.13
C VAL A 183 -1.40 -4.53 -13.51
N ALA A 184 -1.90 -4.48 -14.75
CA ALA A 184 -2.94 -5.38 -15.22
C ALA A 184 -2.51 -6.85 -15.16
N GLY A 185 -1.27 -7.16 -15.54
CA GLY A 185 -0.68 -8.49 -15.40
C GLY A 185 -0.58 -8.94 -13.94
N LEU A 186 -0.12 -8.06 -13.05
CA LEU A 186 -0.05 -8.33 -11.61
C LEU A 186 -1.44 -8.65 -11.01
N LEU A 187 -2.45 -7.87 -11.36
CA LEU A 187 -3.82 -8.01 -10.82
C LEU A 187 -4.59 -9.19 -11.43
N SER A 188 -4.26 -9.56 -12.67
CA SER A 188 -4.85 -10.72 -13.35
C SER A 188 -4.27 -12.05 -12.89
N ALA A 189 -3.12 -12.05 -12.21
CA ALA A 189 -2.51 -13.26 -11.70
C ALA A 189 -3.44 -13.96 -10.68
N VAL A 190 -3.55 -15.28 -10.78
CA VAL A 190 -4.38 -16.10 -9.87
C VAL A 190 -3.46 -16.83 -8.88
N GLY A 191 -3.92 -17.02 -7.65
CA GLY A 191 -3.19 -17.71 -6.59
C GLY A 191 -4.13 -18.51 -5.70
N PRO A 192 -3.58 -19.19 -4.67
CA PRO A 192 -4.35 -20.10 -3.82
C PRO A 192 -5.35 -19.37 -2.89
N ASP A 193 -5.05 -18.12 -2.53
CA ASP A 193 -5.92 -17.25 -1.74
C ASP A 193 -6.66 -16.25 -2.65
N PRO A 194 -7.76 -15.62 -2.17
CA PRO A 194 -8.35 -14.46 -2.84
C PRO A 194 -7.27 -13.48 -3.28
N ALA A 195 -7.29 -13.08 -4.55
CA ALA A 195 -6.18 -12.36 -5.20
C ALA A 195 -5.71 -11.15 -4.38
N VAL A 196 -6.67 -10.42 -3.77
CA VAL A 196 -6.41 -9.26 -2.92
C VAL A 196 -5.55 -9.58 -1.71
N LEU A 197 -5.75 -10.70 -1.00
CA LEU A 197 -5.00 -11.05 0.22
C LEU A 197 -3.52 -11.35 -0.05
N SER A 198 -3.24 -11.87 -1.23
CA SER A 198 -1.87 -12.19 -1.64
C SER A 198 -1.13 -11.00 -2.24
N LEU A 199 -1.80 -9.88 -2.50
CA LEU A 199 -1.28 -8.74 -3.26
C LEU A 199 -0.02 -8.11 -2.62
N PRO A 200 0.06 -7.86 -1.29
CA PRO A 200 1.28 -7.32 -0.68
C PRO A 200 2.51 -8.20 -0.93
N ARG A 201 2.36 -9.52 -0.80
CA ARG A 201 3.44 -10.48 -1.05
C ARG A 201 3.81 -10.56 -2.53
N ARG A 202 2.84 -10.48 -3.45
CA ARG A 202 3.11 -10.47 -4.89
C ARG A 202 3.85 -9.23 -5.33
N VAL A 203 3.43 -8.05 -4.85
CA VAL A 203 4.11 -6.78 -5.10
C VAL A 203 5.55 -6.84 -4.58
N TRP A 204 5.77 -7.43 -3.40
CA TRP A 204 7.12 -7.64 -2.87
C TRP A 204 7.97 -8.55 -3.76
N ARG A 205 7.48 -9.76 -4.08
CA ARG A 205 8.22 -10.72 -4.93
C ARG A 205 8.58 -10.13 -6.29
N LEU A 206 7.69 -9.32 -6.84
CA LEU A 206 7.91 -8.62 -8.09
C LEU A 206 9.06 -7.60 -8.00
N ARG A 207 9.23 -6.94 -6.85
CA ARG A 207 10.32 -5.97 -6.62
C ARG A 207 11.64 -6.62 -6.24
N ALA A 208 11.57 -7.74 -5.54
CA ALA A 208 12.73 -8.51 -5.10
C ALA A 208 13.26 -9.46 -6.19
N GLY A 209 12.51 -9.68 -7.27
CA GLY A 209 12.92 -10.51 -8.38
C GLY A 209 14.04 -9.88 -9.22
N GLU A 210 14.93 -10.73 -9.73
CA GLU A 210 16.02 -10.36 -10.63
C GLU A 210 15.84 -11.05 -12.01
N PRO A 211 15.86 -10.30 -13.14
CA PRO A 211 15.96 -8.84 -13.23
C PRO A 211 14.66 -8.15 -12.84
N ARG A 212 14.78 -7.02 -12.13
CA ARG A 212 13.62 -6.21 -11.75
C ARG A 212 12.99 -5.53 -12.97
N ALA A 213 11.69 -5.72 -13.18
CA ALA A 213 10.98 -5.03 -14.25
C ALA A 213 10.92 -3.51 -14.01
N ALA A 214 11.25 -2.71 -15.03
CA ALA A 214 11.41 -1.26 -14.90
C ALA A 214 10.16 -0.56 -14.37
N TRP A 215 8.97 -0.97 -14.81
CA TRP A 215 7.69 -0.42 -14.37
C TRP A 215 7.39 -0.57 -12.86
N THR A 216 8.13 -1.42 -12.16
CA THR A 216 7.96 -1.68 -10.72
C THR A 216 8.71 -0.68 -9.83
N ARG A 217 9.57 0.16 -10.43
CA ARG A 217 10.25 1.25 -9.74
C ARG A 217 9.23 2.28 -9.25
N GLY A 218 9.41 2.77 -8.03
CA GLY A 218 8.49 3.76 -7.44
C GLY A 218 7.08 3.25 -7.19
N LEU A 219 6.77 1.96 -7.41
CA LEU A 219 5.43 1.44 -7.20
C LEU A 219 5.03 1.61 -5.73
N VAL A 220 3.82 2.10 -5.48
CA VAL A 220 3.20 2.19 -4.17
C VAL A 220 1.96 1.32 -4.18
N LEU A 221 1.84 0.47 -3.16
CA LEU A 221 0.64 -0.31 -2.90
C LEU A 221 -0.08 0.35 -1.72
N PHE A 222 -1.21 0.98 -2.00
CA PHE A 222 -2.18 1.30 -0.97
C PHE A 222 -3.03 0.08 -0.68
N TYR A 223 -3.09 -0.31 0.58
CA TYR A 223 -3.76 -1.52 1.01
C TYR A 223 -4.26 -1.33 2.43
N ASP A 224 -5.57 -1.11 2.54
CA ASP A 224 -6.24 -0.76 3.77
C ASP A 224 -7.36 -1.76 4.03
N ASP A 225 -7.02 -2.83 4.74
CA ASP A 225 -7.91 -3.94 5.07
C ASP A 225 -8.80 -3.57 6.28
N PRO A 226 -10.14 -3.48 6.12
CA PRO A 226 -11.05 -3.14 7.22
C PRO A 226 -11.12 -4.19 8.33
N ARG A 227 -10.63 -5.41 8.10
CA ARG A 227 -10.55 -6.46 9.13
C ARG A 227 -9.40 -6.22 10.10
N HIS A 228 -8.48 -5.32 9.76
CA HIS A 228 -7.32 -4.93 10.56
C HIS A 228 -7.29 -3.41 10.74
N PRO A 229 -8.26 -2.83 11.47
CA PRO A 229 -8.34 -1.38 11.65
C PRO A 229 -7.08 -0.84 12.34
N LEU A 230 -6.68 0.37 11.96
CA LEU A 230 -5.55 1.03 12.60
C LEU A 230 -5.86 1.34 14.08
N PRO A 231 -4.89 1.20 15.00
CA PRO A 231 -5.08 1.55 16.42
C PRO A 231 -5.52 3.00 16.60
N ARG A 232 -6.48 3.26 17.50
CA ARG A 232 -6.92 4.63 17.82
C ARG A 232 -5.79 5.40 18.50
N ALA A 233 -5.77 6.73 18.41
CA ALA A 233 -4.64 7.52 18.92
C ALA A 233 -4.35 7.37 20.44
N ALA A 234 -5.34 6.95 21.24
CA ALA A 234 -5.16 6.62 22.66
C ALA A 234 -4.56 5.22 22.90
N GLU A 235 -4.53 4.38 21.87
CA GLU A 235 -3.88 3.07 21.87
C GLU A 235 -2.44 3.25 21.38
N LYS A 236 -1.47 2.79 22.19
CA LYS A 236 -0.07 2.81 21.77
C LYS A 236 0.07 2.02 20.46
N PRO A 237 0.78 2.53 19.44
CA PRO A 237 1.11 1.72 18.25
C PRO A 237 1.74 0.39 18.69
N LEU A 238 1.26 -0.71 18.09
CA LEU A 238 1.33 -2.10 18.55
C LEU A 238 2.58 -2.53 19.36
N GLN A 239 2.28 -3.20 20.48
CA GLN A 239 3.18 -4.08 21.23
C GLN A 239 3.51 -5.37 20.45
N GLN A 240 4.65 -5.96 20.80
CA GLN A 240 5.14 -7.26 20.31
C GLN A 240 4.06 -8.36 20.39
N PRO A 241 4.02 -9.34 19.46
CA PRO A 241 3.19 -10.52 19.66
C PRO A 241 3.62 -11.22 20.96
N GLY A 242 2.66 -11.42 21.87
CA GLY A 242 2.90 -11.94 23.20
C GLY A 242 3.72 -13.22 23.18
N ARG A 243 4.88 -13.17 23.83
CA ARG A 243 5.66 -14.36 24.19
C ARG A 243 4.71 -15.27 24.96
N ARG A 244 4.38 -16.44 24.40
CA ARG A 244 3.68 -17.48 25.18
C ARG A 244 4.58 -17.81 26.37
N ASP A 245 4.12 -17.48 27.56
CA ASP A 245 4.73 -17.95 28.80
C ASP A 245 4.66 -19.47 28.80
N ARG A 246 5.72 -20.10 28.34
CA ARG A 246 6.05 -21.45 28.75
C ARG A 246 6.66 -21.32 30.14
N ASN A 247 5.86 -21.58 31.16
CA ASN A 247 6.25 -22.34 32.34
C ASN A 247 5.06 -22.53 33.29
N ALA A 248 4.51 -23.75 33.27
CA ALA A 248 3.90 -24.38 34.42
C ALA A 248 4.30 -25.87 34.38
N SER A 249 5.32 -26.21 35.17
CA SER A 249 5.61 -27.54 35.69
C SER A 249 6.26 -27.35 37.05
#